data_AF-A0AAJ3GQC7-F1
#
_entry.id   AF-A0AAJ3GQC7-F1
#
_cell.length_a   1.000
_cell.length_b   1.000
_cell.length_c   1.000
_cell.angle_alpha   90.00
_cell.angle_beta   90.00
_cell.angle_gamma   90.00
#
_symmetry.space_group_name_H-M   'P 1'
#
loop_
_entity.id
_entity.type
_entity.pdbx_description
1 polymer ?
#
loop_
_entity_poly.entity_id
_entity_poly.type
_entity_poly.pdbx_seq_one_letter_code
_entity_poly.pdbx_strand_id
1 'polypeptide(L)'
;MNTINNSYAPTYVPMESSTIAATHEETQVESPARSRSKRGIGATHRRWPQNSTVTVSFQGTTKEQEELVKKGFGMFSPYVNLTFKFVTGTDADIRVGPNDGTGENGSSHVGTDALKDRTGKPTLFLNFNRTPEEIIATSAHEGLHAIGVLHEHQHPDRTITFDKDELLKRTQGLKDPEKTLKNWVLDPIKRQKNGPMFTPYDQKSIMHYTFTSAELKGAPAIEKANELSSGDKELIGKMYPLPPKISLEDSIKDLKATAVVQKLWPENSKVTVSLFGMNDEQKKFVKHNIEKLQPHLNNHITFTDQPDGDIRIGLSSDGTSWSQVGTDAKSTDISSPTMGIHWDSDKKKTARAIKHTFAKALGFTNIVLPKKSA
;
A
#
# COMPACT_ATOMS: atom_id res chain seq x y z
N MET A 1 13.53 -6.14 23.48
CA MET A 1 13.40 -6.01 22.01
C MET A 1 12.38 -7.06 21.61
N ASN A 2 11.18 -6.64 21.21
CA ASN A 2 10.10 -7.57 20.88
C ASN A 2 10.22 -7.97 19.42
N THR A 3 10.99 -9.01 19.13
CA THR A 3 10.73 -9.88 17.99
C THR A 3 9.43 -10.63 18.32
N ILE A 4 8.40 -10.43 17.51
CA ILE A 4 7.08 -11.05 17.69
C ILE A 4 7.13 -12.37 16.92
N ASN A 5 7.19 -13.48 17.66
CA ASN A 5 7.28 -14.83 17.11
C ASN A 5 5.97 -15.59 17.38
N ASN A 6 5.52 -16.33 16.35
CA ASN A 6 4.56 -17.43 16.32
C ASN A 6 3.06 -17.11 16.20
N SER A 7 2.52 -17.33 14.98
CA SER A 7 1.13 -17.75 14.76
C SER A 7 1.08 -19.25 14.41
N TYR A 8 0.46 -20.07 15.28
CA TYR A 8 0.15 -21.49 15.04
C TYR A 8 -1.30 -21.65 14.54
N ALA A 9 -1.54 -22.65 13.67
CA ALA A 9 -2.85 -23.01 13.13
C ALA A 9 -3.39 -24.28 13.83
N PRO A 10 -4.69 -24.35 14.20
CA PRO A 10 -5.26 -25.52 14.87
C PRO A 10 -5.29 -26.74 13.93
N THR A 11 -5.04 -27.92 14.50
CA THR A 11 -5.20 -29.21 13.81
C THR A 11 -6.67 -29.45 13.48
N TYR A 12 -6.97 -29.61 12.19
CA TYR A 12 -8.28 -30.01 11.68
C TYR A 12 -8.64 -31.41 12.20
N VAL A 13 -9.75 -31.53 12.93
CA VAL A 13 -10.40 -32.80 13.22
C VAL A 13 -11.69 -32.85 12.38
N PRO A 14 -11.85 -33.81 11.45
CA PRO A 14 -13.10 -33.94 10.72
C PRO A 14 -14.17 -34.45 11.68
N MET A 15 -15.27 -33.71 11.86
CA MET A 15 -16.49 -34.25 12.45
C MET A 15 -17.49 -34.62 11.37
N GLU A 16 -18.07 -35.79 11.57
CA GLU A 16 -18.99 -36.48 10.68
C GLU A 16 -20.31 -35.72 10.46
N SER A 17 -20.86 -35.99 9.27
CA SER A 17 -22.17 -35.54 8.79
C SER A 17 -23.30 -35.94 9.74
N SER A 18 -24.09 -34.96 10.20
CA SER A 18 -25.44 -35.23 10.69
C SER A 18 -26.43 -34.22 10.09
N THR A 19 -27.60 -34.76 9.79
CA THR A 19 -28.61 -34.29 8.84
C THR A 19 -29.37 -33.04 9.26
N ILE A 20 -29.71 -32.23 8.25
CA ILE A 20 -30.47 -30.99 8.31
C ILE A 20 -31.96 -31.27 8.57
N ALA A 21 -32.58 -30.52 9.48
CA ALA A 21 -34.01 -30.29 9.52
C ALA A 21 -34.28 -28.79 9.51
N ALA A 22 -35.01 -28.33 8.49
CA ALA A 22 -35.35 -26.93 8.25
C ALA A 22 -36.57 -26.48 9.07
N THR A 23 -36.55 -25.25 9.57
CA THR A 23 -37.76 -24.47 9.85
C THR A 23 -37.51 -23.00 9.50
N HIS A 24 -38.46 -22.43 8.75
CA HIS A 24 -38.58 -21.03 8.36
C HIS A 24 -39.21 -20.21 9.48
N GLU A 25 -38.81 -18.95 9.66
CA GLU A 25 -39.75 -17.87 9.99
C GLU A 25 -39.20 -16.47 9.67
N GLU A 26 -40.14 -15.56 9.40
CA GLU A 26 -40.05 -14.31 8.66
C GLU A 26 -39.53 -13.08 9.43
N THR A 27 -38.80 -12.25 8.68
CA THR A 27 -38.82 -10.79 8.54
C THR A 27 -39.20 -9.88 9.73
N GLN A 28 -38.28 -8.96 10.08
CA GLN A 28 -38.65 -7.56 10.32
C GLN A 28 -37.54 -6.58 9.91
N VAL A 29 -37.98 -5.49 9.29
CA VAL A 29 -37.20 -4.44 8.63
C VAL A 29 -36.95 -3.30 9.62
N GLU A 30 -35.69 -2.91 9.83
CA GLU A 30 -35.34 -1.58 10.36
C GLU A 30 -34.23 -0.91 9.54
N SER A 31 -34.39 0.39 9.35
CA SER A 31 -33.66 1.27 8.42
C SER A 31 -32.25 1.62 8.92
N PRO A 32 -31.31 2.05 8.04
CA PRO A 32 -29.89 2.10 8.38
C PRO A 32 -29.52 3.40 9.10
N ALA A 33 -29.13 3.29 10.37
CA ALA A 33 -28.43 4.37 11.05
C ALA A 33 -27.00 4.52 10.48
N ARG A 34 -26.75 5.64 9.79
CA ARG A 34 -25.40 6.08 9.41
C ARG A 34 -24.56 6.30 10.68
N SER A 35 -23.53 5.49 10.86
CA SER A 35 -22.37 5.85 11.69
C SER A 35 -21.13 5.11 11.16
N ARG A 36 -20.29 5.86 10.42
CA ARG A 36 -18.98 5.38 9.95
C ARG A 36 -18.02 5.37 11.12
N SER A 37 -17.67 4.19 11.61
CA SER A 37 -16.51 3.99 12.48
C SER A 37 -15.52 3.01 11.85
N LYS A 38 -14.27 3.11 12.29
CA LYS A 38 -13.07 3.17 11.48
C LYS A 38 -11.94 2.47 12.29
N ARG A 39 -11.36 1.30 11.92
CA ARG A 39 -10.86 0.23 12.86
C ARG A 39 -9.35 -0.24 12.80
N GLY A 40 -8.67 -0.73 13.88
CA GLY A 40 -7.24 -1.20 13.88
C GLY A 40 -6.16 -0.66 14.90
N ILE A 41 -4.90 -1.19 14.90
CA ILE A 41 -3.71 -0.67 15.67
C ILE A 41 -2.43 -0.45 14.82
N GLY A 42 -1.81 0.75 14.87
CA GLY A 42 -0.58 1.08 14.12
C GLY A 42 0.58 1.67 14.96
N ALA A 43 1.80 1.18 14.78
CA ALA A 43 3.01 1.59 15.50
C ALA A 43 3.59 2.93 14.98
N THR A 44 3.16 4.05 15.56
CA THR A 44 3.50 5.42 15.12
C THR A 44 4.98 5.69 14.86
N HIS A 45 5.88 5.21 15.73
CA HIS A 45 7.33 5.47 15.70
C HIS A 45 8.15 4.48 14.85
N ARG A 46 7.49 3.48 14.28
CA ARG A 46 8.12 2.45 13.42
C ARG A 46 7.68 2.58 11.97
N ARG A 47 6.96 3.64 11.62
CA ARG A 47 6.48 3.86 10.25
C ARG A 47 7.63 4.25 9.34
N TRP A 48 7.54 3.81 8.09
CA TRP A 48 8.37 4.34 7.00
C TRP A 48 8.02 5.83 6.77
N PRO A 49 8.94 6.63 6.23
CA PRO A 49 8.62 8.00 5.83
C PRO A 49 7.48 8.03 4.80
N GLN A 50 6.61 9.05 4.88
CA GLN A 50 5.54 9.20 3.88
C GLN A 50 6.13 9.35 2.48
N ASN A 51 5.47 8.76 1.47
CA ASN A 51 5.88 8.79 0.07
C ASN A 51 7.28 8.18 -0.19
N SER A 52 7.81 7.38 0.75
CA SER A 52 9.08 6.70 0.51
C SER A 52 8.90 5.45 -0.36
N THR A 53 9.97 5.13 -1.10
CA THR A 53 10.14 3.81 -1.70
C THR A 53 10.77 2.88 -0.69
N VAL A 54 10.05 1.80 -0.35
CA VAL A 54 10.55 0.71 0.50
C VAL A 54 11.01 -0.42 -0.42
N THR A 55 12.27 -0.79 -0.32
CA THR A 55 12.86 -1.88 -1.11
C THR A 55 12.53 -3.24 -0.48
N VAL A 56 12.15 -4.20 -1.32
CA VAL A 56 11.84 -5.56 -0.92
C VAL A 56 12.72 -6.52 -1.71
N SER A 57 13.48 -7.37 -1.03
CA SER A 57 14.25 -8.43 -1.69
C SER A 57 13.84 -9.81 -1.20
N PHE A 58 14.28 -10.83 -1.94
CA PHE A 58 13.93 -12.22 -1.73
C PHE A 58 15.18 -13.07 -1.56
N GLN A 59 15.18 -13.95 -0.56
CA GLN A 59 16.32 -14.79 -0.21
C GLN A 59 15.87 -16.24 -0.06
N GLY A 60 16.46 -17.15 -0.82
CA GLY A 60 16.13 -18.57 -0.74
C GLY A 60 14.70 -18.92 -1.19
N THR A 61 14.09 -18.10 -2.04
CA THR A 61 12.74 -18.32 -2.58
C THR A 61 12.77 -18.65 -4.07
N THR A 62 11.76 -19.39 -4.55
CA THR A 62 11.53 -19.60 -6.00
C THR A 62 10.79 -18.42 -6.63
N LYS A 63 10.77 -18.33 -7.96
CA LYS A 63 10.03 -17.26 -8.67
C LYS A 63 8.53 -17.32 -8.41
N GLU A 64 7.97 -18.52 -8.31
CA GLU A 64 6.56 -18.73 -7.99
C GLU A 64 6.24 -18.20 -6.59
N GLN A 65 7.12 -18.45 -5.61
CA GLN A 65 6.98 -17.92 -4.26
C GLN A 65 7.07 -16.39 -4.23
N GLU A 66 8.02 -15.79 -4.98
CA GLU A 66 8.12 -14.34 -5.12
C GLU A 66 6.81 -13.72 -5.63
N GLU A 67 6.16 -14.34 -6.64
CA GLU A 67 4.90 -13.85 -7.20
C GLU A 67 3.74 -13.91 -6.21
N LEU A 68 3.68 -14.93 -5.34
CA LEU A 68 2.66 -15.00 -4.28
C LEU A 68 2.84 -13.88 -3.25
N VAL A 69 4.09 -13.58 -2.87
CA VAL A 69 4.39 -12.48 -1.95
C VAL A 69 4.03 -11.14 -2.59
N LYS A 70 4.38 -10.92 -3.86
CA LYS A 70 4.00 -9.70 -4.60
C LYS A 70 2.50 -9.51 -4.65
N LYS A 71 1.72 -10.59 -4.86
CA LYS A 71 0.25 -10.55 -4.78
C LYS A 71 -0.24 -10.13 -3.40
N GLY A 72 0.34 -10.67 -2.32
CA GLY A 72 0.02 -10.25 -0.95
C GLY A 72 0.30 -8.77 -0.67
N PHE A 73 1.47 -8.27 -1.08
CA PHE A 73 1.78 -6.83 -1.01
C PHE A 73 0.83 -6.00 -1.88
N GLY A 74 0.40 -6.53 -3.02
CA GLY A 74 -0.59 -5.93 -3.90
C GLY A 74 -1.98 -5.75 -3.28
N MET A 75 -2.32 -6.52 -2.23
CA MET A 75 -3.61 -6.36 -1.55
C MET A 75 -3.70 -5.01 -0.82
N PHE A 76 -2.63 -4.54 -0.19
CA PHE A 76 -2.64 -3.32 0.62
C PHE A 76 -1.94 -2.12 -0.02
N SER A 77 -1.03 -2.32 -0.98
CA SER A 77 -0.28 -1.24 -1.62
C SER A 77 -1.13 -0.10 -2.22
N PRO A 78 -2.35 -0.33 -2.78
CA PRO A 78 -3.16 0.76 -3.31
C PRO A 78 -3.73 1.72 -2.25
N TYR A 79 -3.69 1.33 -0.96
CA TYR A 79 -4.29 2.06 0.15
C TYR A 79 -3.26 2.84 0.99
N VAL A 80 -1.98 2.77 0.63
CA VAL A 80 -0.87 3.39 1.37
C VAL A 80 -0.04 4.29 0.49
N ASN A 81 0.43 5.39 1.06
CA ASN A 81 1.39 6.30 0.43
C ASN A 81 2.84 5.81 0.58
N LEU A 82 3.09 4.58 0.13
CA LEU A 82 4.39 3.93 0.04
C LEU A 82 4.53 3.27 -1.33
N THR A 83 5.75 3.28 -1.87
CA THR A 83 6.06 2.52 -3.08
C THR A 83 6.88 1.29 -2.71
N PHE A 84 6.44 0.08 -3.07
CA PHE A 84 7.23 -1.13 -2.87
C PHE A 84 8.03 -1.44 -4.13
N LYS A 85 9.36 -1.42 -4.01
CA LYS A 85 10.26 -1.75 -5.12
C LYS A 85 10.91 -3.10 -4.87
N PHE A 86 10.54 -4.10 -5.66
CA PHE A 86 11.16 -5.43 -5.60
C PHE A 86 12.54 -5.39 -6.29
N VAL A 87 13.59 -5.72 -5.56
CA VAL A 87 14.99 -5.62 -6.00
C VAL A 87 15.72 -6.96 -5.89
N THR A 88 16.80 -7.11 -6.66
CA THR A 88 17.71 -8.26 -6.57
C THR A 88 18.75 -8.05 -5.47
N GLY A 89 19.34 -9.14 -4.97
CA GLY A 89 20.37 -9.10 -3.93
C GLY A 89 19.80 -9.10 -2.51
N THR A 90 20.68 -8.94 -1.52
CA THR A 90 20.32 -9.04 -0.09
C THR A 90 20.20 -7.68 0.60
N ASP A 91 20.59 -6.59 -0.06
CA ASP A 91 20.53 -5.23 0.46
C ASP A 91 19.16 -4.59 0.13
N ALA A 92 18.22 -4.76 1.06
CA ALA A 92 16.88 -4.17 0.98
C ALA A 92 16.34 -3.87 2.39
N ASP A 93 15.39 -2.93 2.43
CA ASP A 93 14.69 -2.50 3.65
C ASP A 93 13.93 -3.67 4.28
N ILE A 94 13.20 -4.43 3.45
CA ILE A 94 12.48 -5.65 3.83
C ILE A 94 13.11 -6.81 3.06
N ARG A 95 13.50 -7.87 3.78
CA ARG A 95 14.13 -9.06 3.20
C ARG A 95 13.24 -10.26 3.47
N VAL A 96 12.66 -10.82 2.42
CA VAL A 96 11.73 -11.95 2.50
C VAL A 96 12.48 -13.26 2.36
N GLY A 97 12.21 -14.23 3.24
CA GLY A 97 12.79 -15.56 3.16
C GLY A 97 11.85 -16.66 3.65
N PRO A 98 12.18 -17.93 3.38
CA PRO A 98 11.41 -19.06 3.87
C PRO A 98 11.51 -19.16 5.39
N ASN A 99 10.40 -19.51 6.04
CA ASN A 99 10.40 -19.99 7.42
C ASN A 99 10.61 -21.50 7.42
N ASP A 100 11.73 -21.95 7.99
CA ASP A 100 12.06 -23.36 8.19
C ASP A 100 11.61 -23.90 9.57
N GLY A 101 11.06 -23.02 10.43
CA GLY A 101 10.49 -23.38 11.71
C GLY A 101 9.19 -24.18 11.59
N THR A 102 9.05 -25.23 12.40
CA THR A 102 7.82 -26.01 12.48
C THR A 102 6.71 -25.22 13.19
N GLY A 103 5.51 -25.20 12.61
CA GLY A 103 4.32 -24.62 13.24
C GLY A 103 4.15 -23.11 13.09
N GLU A 104 5.01 -22.42 12.33
CA GLU A 104 4.90 -20.99 12.08
C GLU A 104 4.52 -20.69 10.62
N ASN A 105 3.43 -19.96 10.43
CA ASN A 105 2.96 -19.55 9.11
C ASN A 105 3.78 -18.39 8.52
N GLY A 106 4.25 -17.49 9.38
CA GLY A 106 5.05 -16.33 9.02
C GLY A 106 5.41 -15.49 10.24
N SER A 107 6.31 -14.55 10.04
CA SER A 107 6.66 -13.52 11.01
C SER A 107 7.31 -12.32 10.30
N SER A 108 7.22 -11.13 10.89
CA SER A 108 7.91 -9.96 10.38
C SER A 108 8.35 -9.01 11.48
N HIS A 109 9.45 -8.31 11.23
CA HIS A 109 9.78 -7.11 12.00
C HIS A 109 8.71 -6.03 11.78
N VAL A 110 8.43 -5.26 12.84
CA VAL A 110 7.42 -4.20 12.77
C VAL A 110 8.03 -2.93 12.17
N GLY A 111 7.66 -2.60 10.94
CA GLY A 111 8.06 -1.36 10.29
C GLY A 111 9.58 -1.19 10.19
N THR A 112 10.08 0.00 10.50
CA THR A 112 11.51 0.35 10.45
C THR A 112 12.37 -0.40 11.48
N ASP A 113 11.79 -1.24 12.34
CA ASP A 113 12.60 -2.16 13.17
C ASP A 113 13.40 -3.14 12.29
N ALA A 114 12.97 -3.40 11.05
CA ALA A 114 13.73 -4.17 10.06
C ALA A 114 15.15 -3.59 9.80
N LEU A 115 15.31 -2.27 9.92
CA LEU A 115 16.60 -1.58 9.71
C LEU A 115 17.60 -1.78 10.86
N LYS A 116 17.13 -2.25 12.01
CA LYS A 116 17.99 -2.54 13.18
C LYS A 116 18.70 -3.87 13.03
N ASP A 117 18.15 -4.79 12.25
CA ASP A 117 18.77 -6.06 11.93
C ASP A 117 19.65 -5.92 10.69
N ARG A 118 20.96 -5.72 10.92
CA ARG A 118 21.98 -5.57 9.87
C ARG A 118 22.67 -6.89 9.52
N THR A 119 22.13 -8.03 9.94
CA THR A 119 22.78 -9.33 9.70
C THR A 119 22.66 -9.80 8.25
N GLY A 120 21.95 -9.06 7.39
CA GLY A 120 21.66 -9.43 6.00
C GLY A 120 20.60 -10.54 5.87
N LYS A 121 20.16 -11.12 7.00
CA LYS A 121 19.14 -12.18 7.07
C LYS A 121 17.73 -11.65 6.80
N PRO A 122 16.77 -12.50 6.42
CA PRO A 122 15.39 -12.07 6.23
C PRO A 122 14.81 -11.36 7.45
N THR A 123 13.97 -10.36 7.23
CA THR A 123 13.20 -9.62 8.23
C THR A 123 11.70 -9.91 8.13
N LEU A 124 11.31 -10.70 7.13
CA LEU A 124 9.97 -11.21 6.91
C LEU A 124 10.12 -12.68 6.49
N PHE A 125 9.54 -13.58 7.27
CA PHE A 125 9.59 -15.02 7.04
C PHE A 125 8.22 -15.55 6.66
N LEU A 126 8.17 -16.49 5.72
CA LEU A 126 6.93 -17.14 5.28
C LEU A 126 7.14 -18.64 5.13
N ASN A 127 6.19 -19.42 5.64
CA ASN A 127 6.11 -20.84 5.31
C ASN A 127 5.41 -21.02 3.95
N PHE A 128 6.14 -21.51 2.96
CA PHE A 128 5.63 -21.70 1.60
C PHE A 128 5.01 -23.08 1.33
N ASN A 129 5.01 -24.01 2.31
CA ASN A 129 4.40 -25.34 2.15
C ASN A 129 2.90 -25.33 2.46
N ARG A 130 2.15 -24.48 1.75
CA ARG A 130 0.72 -24.19 1.95
C ARG A 130 0.07 -23.84 0.61
N THR A 131 -1.25 -23.66 0.59
CA THR A 131 -1.95 -23.24 -0.63
C THR A 131 -1.53 -21.82 -1.06
N PRO A 132 -1.55 -21.50 -2.38
CA PRO A 132 -1.28 -20.16 -2.87
C PRO A 132 -2.08 -19.07 -2.17
N GLU A 133 -3.36 -19.32 -1.92
CA GLU A 133 -4.30 -18.38 -1.27
C GLU A 133 -3.86 -18.08 0.17
N GLU A 134 -3.46 -19.11 0.93
CA GLU A 134 -2.96 -18.93 2.29
C GLU A 134 -1.63 -18.18 2.33
N ILE A 135 -0.75 -18.42 1.35
CA ILE A 135 0.54 -17.71 1.24
C ILE A 135 0.28 -16.24 0.92
N ILE A 136 -0.63 -15.93 0.01
CA ILE A 136 -1.01 -14.54 -0.34
C ILE A 136 -1.56 -13.82 0.89
N ALA A 137 -2.53 -14.42 1.60
CA ALA A 137 -3.11 -13.84 2.80
C ALA A 137 -2.07 -13.64 3.92
N THR A 138 -1.19 -14.63 4.13
CA THR A 138 -0.12 -14.51 5.13
C THR A 138 0.90 -13.45 4.70
N SER A 139 1.22 -13.35 3.42
CA SER A 139 2.11 -12.29 2.89
C SER A 139 1.52 -10.89 3.10
N ALA A 140 0.20 -10.74 2.97
CA ALA A 140 -0.47 -9.48 3.31
C ALA A 140 -0.40 -9.19 4.81
N HIS A 141 -0.67 -10.16 5.67
CA HIS A 141 -0.54 -10.02 7.13
C HIS A 141 0.88 -9.60 7.54
N GLU A 142 1.89 -10.34 7.10
CA GLU A 142 3.29 -10.04 7.42
C GLU A 142 3.77 -8.75 6.77
N GLY A 143 3.27 -8.43 5.57
CA GLY A 143 3.54 -7.14 4.91
C GLY A 143 2.96 -5.95 5.69
N LEU A 144 1.80 -6.12 6.33
CA LEU A 144 1.22 -5.11 7.21
C LEU A 144 2.06 -4.89 8.48
N HIS A 145 2.60 -5.96 9.10
CA HIS A 145 3.62 -5.82 10.15
C HIS A 145 4.84 -5.07 9.64
N ALA A 146 5.33 -5.40 8.44
CA ALA A 146 6.50 -4.77 7.83
C ALA A 146 6.31 -3.27 7.54
N ILE A 147 5.07 -2.74 7.54
CA ILE A 147 4.79 -1.30 7.48
C ILE A 147 4.33 -0.71 8.83
N GLY A 148 4.33 -1.51 9.90
CA GLY A 148 4.14 -1.07 11.26
C GLY A 148 2.74 -1.30 11.84
N VAL A 149 1.90 -2.14 11.23
CA VAL A 149 0.61 -2.55 11.82
C VAL A 149 0.87 -3.56 12.95
N LEU A 150 0.02 -3.58 13.97
CA LEU A 150 0.12 -4.50 15.12
C LEU A 150 -1.10 -5.42 15.17
N HIS A 151 -1.00 -6.50 15.95
CA HIS A 151 -2.08 -7.49 16.03
C HIS A 151 -3.37 -6.94 16.64
N GLU A 152 -4.49 -7.29 16.01
CA GLU A 152 -5.81 -6.78 16.37
C GLU A 152 -6.35 -7.41 17.66
N HIS A 153 -5.96 -8.65 18.00
CA HIS A 153 -6.34 -9.27 19.29
C HIS A 153 -5.68 -8.58 20.49
N GLN A 154 -4.67 -7.73 20.28
CA GLN A 154 -4.09 -6.91 21.34
C GLN A 154 -4.76 -5.54 21.45
N HIS A 155 -5.85 -5.29 20.72
CA HIS A 155 -6.57 -4.02 20.79
C HIS A 155 -7.13 -3.82 22.21
N PRO A 156 -6.95 -2.63 22.83
CA PRO A 156 -7.38 -2.38 24.21
C PRO A 156 -8.89 -2.48 24.40
N ASP A 157 -9.65 -2.19 23.34
CA ASP A 157 -11.12 -2.26 23.34
C ASP A 157 -11.65 -3.57 22.69
N ARG A 158 -10.83 -4.62 22.61
CA ARG A 158 -11.28 -5.90 22.05
C ARG A 158 -12.45 -6.46 22.88
N THR A 159 -13.40 -7.09 22.20
CA THR A 159 -14.59 -7.67 22.84
C THR A 159 -14.47 -9.16 23.14
N ILE A 160 -13.32 -9.77 22.83
CA ILE A 160 -13.06 -11.19 23.11
C ILE A 160 -12.60 -11.41 24.55
N THR A 161 -13.09 -12.51 25.14
CA THR A 161 -12.68 -12.97 26.46
C THR A 161 -11.95 -14.29 26.32
N PHE A 162 -10.70 -14.32 26.80
CA PHE A 162 -9.85 -15.49 26.70
C PHE A 162 -10.09 -16.50 27.83
N ASP A 163 -10.11 -17.78 27.48
CA ASP A 163 -9.85 -18.88 28.41
C ASP A 163 -8.33 -19.07 28.51
N LYS A 164 -7.77 -18.74 29.68
CA LYS A 164 -6.32 -18.75 29.88
C LYS A 164 -5.76 -20.16 29.95
N ASP A 165 -6.52 -21.10 30.52
CA ASP A 165 -6.07 -22.47 30.72
C ASP A 165 -6.03 -23.19 29.37
N GLU A 166 -7.03 -22.93 28.51
CA GLU A 166 -7.01 -23.44 27.14
C GLU A 166 -5.86 -22.84 26.33
N LEU A 167 -5.64 -21.51 26.41
CA LEU A 167 -4.55 -20.85 25.68
C LEU A 167 -3.16 -21.23 26.17
N LEU A 168 -2.99 -21.62 27.45
CA LEU A 168 -1.69 -22.02 28.00
C LEU A 168 -1.11 -23.22 27.23
N LYS A 169 -1.98 -24.08 26.68
CA LYS A 169 -1.60 -25.20 25.81
C LYS A 169 -0.79 -24.74 24.58
N ARG A 170 -1.03 -23.53 24.05
CA ARG A 170 -0.25 -22.98 22.91
C ARG A 170 1.21 -22.72 23.25
N THR A 171 1.51 -22.47 24.52
CA THR A 171 2.84 -22.09 24.99
C THR A 171 3.49 -23.18 25.84
N GLN A 172 2.83 -24.33 25.97
CA GLN A 172 3.33 -25.46 26.74
C GLN A 172 4.64 -25.96 26.13
N GLY A 173 5.65 -26.17 26.97
CA GLY A 173 6.99 -26.58 26.55
C GLY A 173 7.94 -25.43 26.18
N LEU A 174 7.47 -24.18 26.17
CA LEU A 174 8.37 -23.02 26.09
C LEU A 174 9.04 -22.75 27.44
N LYS A 175 10.15 -22.00 27.42
CA LYS A 175 10.95 -21.71 28.63
C LYS A 175 10.16 -21.03 29.76
N ASP A 176 9.21 -20.17 29.41
CA ASP A 176 8.35 -19.45 30.35
C ASP A 176 6.93 -19.31 29.74
N PRO A 177 6.10 -20.38 29.83
CA PRO A 177 4.82 -20.45 29.12
C PRO A 177 3.87 -19.31 29.50
N GLU A 178 3.70 -19.05 30.80
CA GLU A 178 2.77 -18.02 31.28
C GLU A 178 3.17 -16.61 30.85
N LYS A 179 4.46 -16.26 31.00
CA LYS A 179 4.96 -14.95 30.56
C LYS A 179 4.86 -14.80 29.05
N THR A 180 5.10 -15.88 28.32
CA THR A 180 4.99 -15.89 26.85
C THR A 180 3.55 -15.66 26.42
N LEU A 181 2.62 -16.43 26.98
CA LEU A 181 1.18 -16.28 26.73
C LEU A 181 0.71 -14.86 27.08
N LYS A 182 1.16 -14.33 28.22
CA LYS A 182 0.84 -12.97 28.64
C LYS A 182 1.30 -11.94 27.62
N ASN A 183 2.56 -11.99 27.20
CA ASN A 183 3.14 -10.99 26.30
C ASN A 183 2.61 -11.08 24.87
N TRP A 184 2.33 -12.29 24.38
CA TRP A 184 1.98 -12.53 22.97
C TRP A 184 0.48 -12.45 22.73
N VAL A 185 -0.34 -12.82 23.71
CA VAL A 185 -1.78 -12.99 23.54
C VAL A 185 -2.58 -12.11 24.49
N LEU A 186 -2.32 -12.21 25.79
CA LEU A 186 -3.25 -11.65 26.78
C LEU A 186 -3.11 -10.13 26.95
N ASP A 187 -1.89 -9.60 26.95
CA ASP A 187 -1.67 -8.19 27.27
C ASP A 187 -2.12 -7.30 26.10
N PRO A 188 -3.09 -6.38 26.33
CA PRO A 188 -3.46 -5.40 25.33
C PRO A 188 -2.40 -4.32 25.18
N ILE A 189 -2.29 -3.76 23.98
CA ILE A 189 -1.46 -2.61 23.71
C ILE A 189 -2.12 -1.37 24.31
N LYS A 190 -1.42 -0.71 25.24
CA LYS A 190 -1.95 0.43 25.99
C LYS A 190 -1.96 1.70 25.14
N ARG A 191 -3.00 2.51 25.33
CA ARG A 191 -3.08 3.89 24.79
C ARG A 191 -2.03 4.76 25.48
N GLN A 192 -1.28 5.53 24.71
CA GLN A 192 -0.25 6.45 25.21
C GLN A 192 -0.29 7.75 24.41
N LYS A 193 0.06 8.90 25.03
CA LYS A 193 0.00 10.24 24.41
C LYS A 193 0.77 10.33 23.08
N ASN A 194 1.93 9.69 23.02
CA ASN A 194 2.76 9.54 21.81
C ASN A 194 2.86 8.06 21.42
N GLY A 195 1.78 7.30 21.62
CA GLY A 195 1.75 5.85 21.45
C GLY A 195 1.35 5.39 20.05
N PRO A 196 0.97 4.12 19.93
CA PRO A 196 0.33 3.58 18.74
C PRO A 196 -0.93 4.37 18.37
N MET A 197 -1.21 4.44 17.07
CA MET A 197 -2.48 4.88 16.53
C MET A 197 -3.50 3.75 16.72
N PHE A 198 -4.73 4.12 17.06
CA PHE A 198 -5.83 3.19 17.19
C PHE A 198 -7.01 3.67 16.37
N THR A 199 -7.73 2.70 15.89
CA THR A 199 -9.01 2.76 15.21
C THR A 199 -9.86 1.65 15.89
N PRO A 200 -11.19 1.75 16.11
CA PRO A 200 -11.99 0.73 16.80
C PRO A 200 -11.65 -0.74 16.49
N TYR A 201 -11.93 -1.65 17.41
CA TYR A 201 -11.61 -3.06 17.23
C TYR A 201 -12.30 -3.72 16.01
N ASP A 202 -11.57 -4.53 15.23
CA ASP A 202 -12.09 -5.29 14.08
C ASP A 202 -11.81 -6.80 14.16
N GLN A 203 -12.81 -7.59 14.55
CA GLN A 203 -12.70 -9.05 14.54
C GLN A 203 -12.43 -9.64 13.14
N LYS A 204 -12.73 -8.90 12.06
CA LYS A 204 -12.51 -9.36 10.68
C LYS A 204 -11.16 -8.93 10.11
N SER A 205 -10.34 -8.21 10.89
CA SER A 205 -9.03 -7.75 10.45
C SER A 205 -8.16 -8.93 10.04
N ILE A 206 -7.43 -8.77 8.93
CA ILE A 206 -6.39 -9.73 8.56
C ILE A 206 -5.31 -9.83 9.65
N MET A 207 -5.16 -8.80 10.49
CA MET A 207 -4.22 -8.72 11.61
C MET A 207 -4.72 -9.38 12.89
N HIS A 208 -5.92 -9.97 12.87
CA HIS A 208 -6.45 -10.70 14.02
C HIS A 208 -5.91 -12.14 14.05
N TYR A 209 -5.46 -12.59 15.22
CA TYR A 209 -5.13 -14.00 15.42
C TYR A 209 -6.36 -14.89 15.41
N THR A 210 -6.17 -16.14 15.00
CA THR A 210 -7.23 -17.13 15.10
C THR A 210 -7.34 -17.63 16.53
N PHE A 211 -8.58 -17.87 16.95
CA PHE A 211 -8.90 -18.44 18.26
C PHE A 211 -10.08 -19.38 18.11
N THR A 212 -9.96 -20.58 18.66
CA THR A 212 -11.04 -21.56 18.73
C THR A 212 -12.10 -21.13 19.74
N SER A 213 -13.28 -21.75 19.67
CA SER A 213 -14.34 -21.47 20.64
C SER A 213 -13.93 -21.82 22.08
N ALA A 214 -13.17 -22.91 22.27
CA ALA A 214 -12.65 -23.30 23.58
C ALA A 214 -11.74 -22.22 24.19
N GLU A 215 -10.85 -21.63 23.38
CA GLU A 215 -9.96 -20.55 23.80
C GLU A 215 -10.69 -19.24 24.09
N LEU A 216 -11.96 -19.13 23.70
CA LEU A 216 -12.82 -17.97 23.88
C LEU A 216 -14.00 -18.24 24.83
N LYS A 217 -13.87 -19.19 25.76
CA LYS A 217 -14.91 -19.56 26.74
C LYS A 217 -16.26 -19.92 26.10
N GLY A 218 -16.24 -20.59 24.96
CA GLY A 218 -17.44 -21.00 24.23
C GLY A 218 -18.04 -19.93 23.32
N ALA A 219 -17.44 -18.74 23.21
CA ALA A 219 -17.84 -17.76 22.20
C ALA A 219 -17.51 -18.28 20.79
N PRO A 220 -18.13 -17.72 19.71
CA PRO A 220 -17.78 -18.08 18.34
C PRO A 220 -16.28 -17.95 18.07
N ALA A 221 -15.72 -18.90 17.33
CA ALA A 221 -14.32 -18.89 16.95
C ALA A 221 -13.99 -17.67 16.07
N ILE A 222 -12.76 -17.17 16.19
CA ILE A 222 -12.21 -16.21 15.24
C ILE A 222 -11.40 -16.98 14.20
N GLU A 223 -11.91 -17.02 12.98
CA GLU A 223 -11.28 -17.69 11.85
C GLU A 223 -10.23 -16.81 11.17
N LYS A 224 -9.38 -17.45 10.35
CA LYS A 224 -8.34 -16.74 9.61
C LYS A 224 -9.00 -15.90 8.51
N ALA A 225 -8.76 -14.59 8.55
CA ALA A 225 -9.13 -13.71 7.46
C ALA A 225 -8.11 -13.85 6.30
N ASN A 226 -8.64 -13.99 5.08
CA ASN A 226 -7.83 -14.08 3.86
C ASN A 226 -7.82 -12.77 3.06
N GLU A 227 -8.56 -11.75 3.51
CA GLU A 227 -8.77 -10.48 2.82
C GLU A 227 -8.63 -9.31 3.77
N LEU A 228 -8.30 -8.13 3.23
CA LEU A 228 -8.30 -6.89 4.00
C LEU A 228 -9.73 -6.49 4.36
N SER A 229 -9.98 -6.35 5.66
CA SER A 229 -11.21 -5.74 6.16
C SER A 229 -11.29 -4.25 5.79
N SER A 230 -12.48 -3.67 5.96
CA SER A 230 -12.62 -2.21 5.90
C SER A 230 -11.82 -1.50 6.99
N GLY A 231 -11.59 -2.16 8.14
CA GLY A 231 -10.74 -1.65 9.21
C GLY A 231 -9.29 -1.53 8.79
N ASP A 232 -8.74 -2.61 8.24
CA ASP A 232 -7.33 -2.66 7.80
C ASP A 232 -7.01 -1.52 6.83
N LYS A 233 -7.84 -1.36 5.79
CA LYS A 233 -7.70 -0.30 4.78
C LYS A 233 -7.73 1.09 5.38
N GLU A 234 -8.51 1.26 6.43
CA GLU A 234 -8.75 2.55 7.04
C GLU A 234 -7.66 2.93 8.06
N LEU A 235 -7.14 1.95 8.80
CA LEU A 235 -5.93 2.10 9.60
C LEU A 235 -4.73 2.46 8.71
N ILE A 236 -4.45 1.67 7.68
CA ILE A 236 -3.27 1.91 6.84
C ILE A 236 -3.37 3.22 6.05
N GLY A 237 -4.58 3.61 5.65
CA GLY A 237 -4.84 4.91 5.03
C GLY A 237 -4.63 6.09 5.99
N LYS A 238 -4.74 5.90 7.32
CA LYS A 238 -4.34 6.91 8.31
C LYS A 238 -2.85 6.87 8.63
N MET A 239 -2.24 5.68 8.61
CA MET A 239 -0.81 5.52 8.83
C MET A 239 0.01 6.11 7.69
N TYR A 240 -0.45 5.91 6.45
CA TYR A 240 0.18 6.34 5.20
C TYR A 240 -0.85 7.03 4.28
N PRO A 241 -1.31 8.23 4.64
CA PRO A 241 -2.33 8.94 3.88
C PRO A 241 -1.89 9.16 2.44
N LEU A 242 -2.70 8.63 1.51
CA LEU A 242 -2.56 8.92 0.09
C LEU A 242 -2.57 10.43 -0.13
N PRO A 243 -1.80 10.94 -1.11
CA PRO A 243 -1.91 12.33 -1.51
C PRO A 243 -3.38 12.66 -1.78
N PRO A 244 -3.88 13.81 -1.34
CA PRO A 244 -5.25 14.21 -1.64
C PRO A 244 -5.47 14.15 -3.15
N LYS A 245 -6.56 13.51 -3.58
CA LYS A 245 -7.00 13.59 -4.97
C LYS A 245 -7.36 15.04 -5.25
N ILE A 246 -6.56 15.70 -6.07
CA ILE A 246 -6.74 17.09 -6.46
C ILE A 246 -7.93 17.13 -7.40
N SER A 247 -8.93 17.95 -7.08
CA SER A 247 -10.06 18.14 -7.98
C SER A 247 -9.63 18.95 -9.21
N LEU A 248 -10.39 18.89 -10.30
CA LEU A 248 -10.14 19.79 -11.43
C LEU A 248 -10.15 21.27 -11.00
N GLU A 249 -11.04 21.64 -10.08
CA GLU A 249 -11.15 22.99 -9.53
C GLU A 249 -9.87 23.42 -8.79
N ASP A 250 -9.30 22.53 -7.97
CA ASP A 250 -8.04 22.77 -7.29
C ASP A 250 -6.88 22.90 -8.29
N SER A 251 -6.83 22.05 -9.32
CA SER A 251 -5.82 22.16 -10.39
C SER A 251 -5.90 23.50 -11.13
N ILE A 252 -7.10 23.94 -11.50
CA ILE A 252 -7.35 25.23 -12.15
C ILE A 252 -6.85 26.38 -11.27
N LYS A 253 -7.17 26.33 -9.97
CA LYS A 253 -6.77 27.33 -8.98
C LYS A 253 -5.26 27.37 -8.76
N ASP A 254 -4.63 26.22 -8.56
CA ASP A 254 -3.20 26.08 -8.26
C ASP A 254 -2.34 26.50 -9.45
N LEU A 255 -2.72 26.09 -10.66
CA LEU A 255 -2.03 26.47 -11.89
C LEU A 255 -2.35 27.89 -12.36
N LYS A 256 -3.34 28.55 -11.72
CA LYS A 256 -3.93 29.82 -12.17
C LYS A 256 -4.22 29.77 -13.66
N ALA A 257 -4.98 28.77 -14.07
CA ALA A 257 -5.25 28.45 -15.46
C ALA A 257 -6.75 28.47 -15.73
N THR A 258 -7.13 28.36 -16.99
CA THR A 258 -8.44 27.89 -17.44
C THR A 258 -8.32 26.46 -17.97
N ALA A 259 -9.43 25.77 -18.20
CA ALA A 259 -9.43 24.41 -18.75
C ALA A 259 -10.36 24.31 -19.95
N VAL A 260 -9.94 23.58 -21.00
CA VAL A 260 -10.80 23.23 -22.13
C VAL A 260 -11.45 21.89 -21.82
N VAL A 261 -12.63 21.93 -21.18
CA VAL A 261 -13.28 20.76 -20.55
C VAL A 261 -13.37 19.55 -21.49
N GLN A 262 -13.77 19.76 -22.75
CA GLN A 262 -13.91 18.69 -23.74
C GLN A 262 -12.59 18.08 -24.22
N LYS A 263 -11.45 18.66 -23.84
CA LYS A 263 -10.10 18.19 -24.18
C LYS A 263 -9.34 17.67 -22.96
N LEU A 264 -9.89 17.74 -21.76
CA LEU A 264 -9.21 17.22 -20.57
C LEU A 264 -9.06 15.70 -20.68
N TRP A 265 -7.96 15.19 -20.13
CA TRP A 265 -7.84 13.77 -19.88
C TRP A 265 -8.84 13.37 -18.77
N PRO A 266 -9.38 12.13 -18.77
CA PRO A 266 -10.34 11.71 -17.75
C PRO A 266 -9.78 11.91 -16.34
N GLU A 267 -10.61 12.36 -15.40
CA GLU A 267 -10.15 12.66 -14.04
C GLU A 267 -9.53 11.44 -13.36
N ASN A 268 -8.40 11.63 -12.66
CA ASN A 268 -7.64 10.56 -12.01
C ASN A 268 -7.10 9.48 -12.96
N SER A 269 -7.16 9.71 -14.28
CA SER A 269 -6.58 8.77 -15.23
C SER A 269 -5.06 8.77 -15.16
N LYS A 270 -4.47 7.62 -15.47
CA LYS A 270 -3.07 7.52 -15.86
C LYS A 270 -2.90 8.21 -17.23
N VAL A 271 -1.87 9.05 -17.37
CA VAL A 271 -1.46 9.65 -18.64
C VAL A 271 0.00 9.28 -18.88
N THR A 272 0.24 8.58 -19.98
CA THR A 272 1.57 8.07 -20.35
C THR A 272 2.37 9.10 -21.14
N VAL A 273 3.66 9.23 -20.86
CA VAL A 273 4.54 10.23 -21.49
C VAL A 273 5.76 9.56 -22.10
N SER A 274 5.97 9.77 -23.40
CA SER A 274 7.14 9.29 -24.15
C SER A 274 8.08 10.45 -24.48
N LEU A 275 9.40 10.21 -24.41
CA LEU A 275 10.42 11.23 -24.66
C LEU A 275 11.22 10.90 -25.94
N PHE A 276 10.92 11.61 -27.03
CA PHE A 276 11.41 11.35 -28.38
C PHE A 276 12.75 12.04 -28.66
N GLY A 277 13.72 11.28 -29.16
CA GLY A 277 14.99 11.84 -29.66
C GLY A 277 15.82 12.61 -28.63
N MET A 278 15.54 12.42 -27.34
CA MET A 278 16.24 13.09 -26.24
C MET A 278 17.38 12.23 -25.68
N ASN A 279 18.48 12.86 -25.30
CA ASN A 279 19.53 12.22 -24.52
C ASN A 279 19.14 12.09 -23.02
N ASP A 280 19.94 11.39 -22.23
CA ASP A 280 19.60 11.09 -20.83
C ASP A 280 19.54 12.34 -19.93
N GLU A 281 20.38 13.34 -20.18
CA GLU A 281 20.33 14.61 -19.44
C GLU A 281 19.00 15.33 -19.71
N GLN A 282 18.60 15.41 -20.98
CA GLN A 282 17.34 16.00 -21.41
C GLN A 282 16.16 15.26 -20.81
N LYS A 283 16.15 13.92 -20.90
CA LYS A 283 15.09 13.08 -20.33
C LYS A 283 14.97 13.31 -18.84
N LYS A 284 16.08 13.29 -18.10
CA LYS A 284 16.10 13.53 -16.65
C LYS A 284 15.57 14.92 -16.30
N PHE A 285 15.96 15.95 -17.05
CA PHE A 285 15.53 17.32 -16.83
C PHE A 285 14.02 17.52 -17.09
N VAL A 286 13.49 16.92 -18.16
CA VAL A 286 12.06 16.96 -18.48
C VAL A 286 11.24 16.24 -17.41
N LYS A 287 11.64 15.00 -17.04
CA LYS A 287 11.00 14.21 -15.98
C LYS A 287 10.91 15.00 -14.67
N HIS A 288 12.04 15.54 -14.21
CA HIS A 288 12.12 16.33 -12.97
C HIS A 288 11.17 17.53 -12.96
N ASN A 289 11.02 18.25 -14.08
CA ASN A 289 10.14 19.42 -14.13
C ASN A 289 8.65 19.06 -14.24
N ILE A 290 8.31 17.94 -14.89
CA ILE A 290 6.94 17.41 -14.92
C ILE A 290 6.54 16.86 -13.55
N GLU A 291 7.43 16.16 -12.86
CA GLU A 291 7.20 15.65 -11.50
C GLU A 291 6.87 16.77 -10.51
N LYS A 292 7.43 17.96 -10.69
CA LYS A 292 7.08 19.14 -9.88
C LYS A 292 5.65 19.66 -10.10
N LEU A 293 5.01 19.32 -11.21
CA LEU A 293 3.60 19.65 -11.45
C LEU A 293 2.65 18.62 -10.85
N GLN A 294 3.08 17.36 -10.69
CA GLN A 294 2.23 16.26 -10.19
C GLN A 294 1.40 16.62 -8.94
N PRO A 295 1.91 17.37 -7.93
CA PRO A 295 1.13 17.79 -6.77
C PRO A 295 0.06 18.86 -7.02
N HIS A 296 -0.14 19.28 -8.27
CA HIS A 296 -1.16 20.23 -8.70
C HIS A 296 -2.08 19.64 -9.78
N LEU A 297 -1.89 18.37 -10.14
CA LEU A 297 -2.58 17.70 -11.24
C LEU A 297 -3.50 16.61 -10.70
N ASN A 298 -4.67 16.49 -11.30
CA ASN A 298 -5.63 15.43 -11.03
C ASN A 298 -5.34 14.13 -11.82
N ASN A 299 -4.40 14.14 -12.77
CA ASN A 299 -3.96 12.97 -13.54
C ASN A 299 -2.66 12.37 -12.98
N HIS A 300 -2.48 11.05 -13.08
CA HIS A 300 -1.24 10.37 -12.68
C HIS A 300 -0.30 10.23 -13.88
N ILE A 301 0.85 10.92 -13.85
CA ILE A 301 1.78 10.95 -14.96
C ILE A 301 2.78 9.80 -14.85
N THR A 302 2.94 9.03 -15.92
CA THR A 302 3.92 7.93 -15.97
C THR A 302 4.74 8.00 -17.25
N PHE A 303 6.06 7.88 -17.13
CA PHE A 303 6.94 7.82 -18.30
C PHE A 303 7.06 6.40 -18.84
N THR A 304 7.08 6.27 -20.17
CA THR A 304 7.26 5.00 -20.88
C THR A 304 8.40 5.13 -21.89
N ASP A 305 9.09 4.02 -22.15
CA ASP A 305 10.10 3.91 -23.20
C ASP A 305 9.48 3.57 -24.57
N GLN A 306 8.19 3.20 -24.59
CA GLN A 306 7.45 2.98 -25.82
C GLN A 306 7.17 4.31 -26.53
N PRO A 307 7.13 4.35 -27.87
CA PRO A 307 6.85 5.57 -28.63
C PRO A 307 5.38 5.99 -28.56
N ASP A 308 4.48 5.15 -28.06
CA ASP A 308 3.03 5.28 -28.14
C ASP A 308 2.36 6.01 -26.96
N GLY A 309 3.12 6.78 -26.17
CA GLY A 309 2.58 7.53 -25.04
C GLY A 309 1.44 8.48 -25.43
N ASP A 310 0.53 8.70 -24.49
CA ASP A 310 -0.57 9.66 -24.59
C ASP A 310 -0.07 11.07 -24.96
N ILE A 311 1.03 11.49 -24.32
CA ILE A 311 1.77 12.72 -24.63
C ILE A 311 3.18 12.34 -25.09
N ARG A 312 3.55 12.79 -26.29
CA ARG A 312 4.86 12.49 -26.91
C ARG A 312 5.66 13.77 -26.97
N ILE A 313 6.68 13.87 -26.12
CA ILE A 313 7.50 15.09 -25.98
C ILE A 313 8.77 14.93 -26.80
N GLY A 314 8.98 15.82 -27.76
CA GLY A 314 10.21 15.94 -28.53
C GLY A 314 10.92 17.28 -28.30
N LEU A 315 12.10 17.44 -28.88
CA LEU A 315 12.76 18.73 -28.98
C LEU A 315 12.19 19.51 -30.17
N SER A 316 11.93 20.80 -29.97
CA SER A 316 11.51 21.70 -31.05
C SER A 316 12.72 22.34 -31.72
N SER A 317 12.73 22.31 -33.06
CA SER A 317 13.78 22.92 -33.89
C SER A 317 13.51 24.39 -34.23
N ASP A 318 12.29 24.88 -34.02
CA ASP A 318 11.83 26.21 -34.44
C ASP A 318 12.12 27.34 -33.44
N GLY A 319 12.86 27.06 -32.37
CA GLY A 319 13.16 28.05 -31.34
C GLY A 319 12.02 28.30 -30.33
N THR A 320 10.89 27.59 -30.45
CA THR A 320 9.72 27.79 -29.58
C THR A 320 9.23 26.50 -28.96
N SER A 321 8.59 26.59 -27.79
CA SER A 321 7.96 25.43 -27.16
C SER A 321 6.47 25.44 -27.46
N TRP A 322 5.92 24.29 -27.81
CA TRP A 322 4.53 24.14 -28.24
C TRP A 322 3.92 22.86 -27.68
N SER A 323 2.60 22.78 -27.70
CA SER A 323 1.85 21.59 -27.29
C SER A 323 0.46 21.59 -27.89
N GLN A 324 0.01 20.41 -28.30
CA GLN A 324 -1.41 20.09 -28.52
C GLN A 324 -2.20 20.30 -27.22
N VAL A 325 -3.48 20.62 -27.31
CA VAL A 325 -4.29 20.87 -26.10
C VAL A 325 -4.96 19.59 -25.66
N GLY A 326 -4.54 19.05 -24.52
CA GLY A 326 -5.21 17.90 -23.93
C GLY A 326 -5.27 16.68 -24.85
N THR A 327 -6.46 16.09 -24.97
CA THR A 327 -6.73 14.90 -25.78
C THR A 327 -6.62 15.12 -27.29
N ASP A 328 -6.40 16.36 -27.77
CA ASP A 328 -6.03 16.59 -29.18
C ASP A 328 -4.79 15.78 -29.57
N ALA A 329 -3.91 15.49 -28.61
CA ALA A 329 -2.74 14.62 -28.80
C ALA A 329 -3.08 13.25 -29.40
N LYS A 330 -4.29 12.72 -29.14
CA LYS A 330 -4.75 11.42 -29.68
C LYS A 330 -5.00 11.43 -31.19
N SER A 331 -5.19 12.62 -31.77
CA SER A 331 -5.41 12.79 -33.22
C SER A 331 -4.10 12.86 -34.02
N THR A 332 -2.96 12.99 -33.32
CA THR A 332 -1.64 13.08 -33.95
C THR A 332 -1.09 11.68 -34.18
N ASP A 333 -0.41 11.48 -35.32
CA ASP A 333 0.26 10.23 -35.64
C ASP A 333 1.24 9.80 -34.52
N ILE A 334 1.33 8.50 -34.28
CA ILE A 334 2.13 7.90 -33.20
C ILE A 334 3.63 8.13 -33.38
N SER A 335 4.10 8.30 -34.62
CA SER A 335 5.50 8.58 -34.94
C SER A 335 5.91 10.04 -34.67
N SER A 336 4.93 10.91 -34.40
CA SER A 336 5.15 12.35 -34.27
C SER A 336 4.98 12.84 -32.82
N PRO A 337 5.79 13.82 -32.38
CA PRO A 337 5.58 14.45 -31.09
C PRO A 337 4.24 15.21 -31.05
N THR A 338 3.61 15.26 -29.88
CA THR A 338 2.41 16.07 -29.60
C THR A 338 2.75 17.31 -28.75
N MET A 339 4.00 17.41 -28.34
CA MET A 339 4.57 18.51 -27.57
C MET A 339 6.04 18.70 -27.93
N GLY A 340 6.43 19.94 -28.19
CA GLY A 340 7.80 20.32 -28.50
C GLY A 340 8.41 21.21 -27.43
N ILE A 341 9.63 20.89 -27.00
CA ILE A 341 10.41 21.70 -26.07
C ILE A 341 11.54 22.40 -26.81
N HIS A 342 11.56 23.73 -26.76
CA HIS A 342 12.75 24.48 -27.13
C HIS A 342 13.82 24.28 -26.05
N TRP A 343 14.93 23.67 -26.44
CA TRP A 343 16.06 23.41 -25.55
C TRP A 343 17.03 24.61 -25.55
N ASP A 344 16.79 25.53 -24.63
CA ASP A 344 17.58 26.75 -24.45
C ASP A 344 18.75 26.50 -23.47
N SER A 345 19.85 27.23 -23.63
CA SER A 345 20.97 27.23 -22.68
C SER A 345 20.54 27.81 -21.32
N ASP A 346 19.56 28.72 -21.30
CA ASP A 346 18.86 29.13 -20.09
C ASP A 346 17.91 28.02 -19.60
N LYS A 347 18.44 27.19 -18.69
CA LYS A 347 17.68 26.11 -18.07
C LYS A 347 16.45 26.59 -17.30
N LYS A 348 16.41 27.83 -16.78
CA LYS A 348 15.22 28.35 -16.07
C LYS A 348 14.09 28.61 -17.06
N LYS A 349 14.42 29.21 -18.21
CA LYS A 349 13.46 29.42 -19.30
C LYS A 349 12.94 28.09 -19.83
N THR A 350 13.82 27.11 -20.06
CA THR A 350 13.44 25.74 -20.47
C THR A 350 12.55 25.06 -19.44
N ALA A 351 12.87 25.14 -18.15
CA ALA A 351 12.04 24.59 -17.08
C ALA A 351 10.63 25.19 -17.04
N ARG A 352 10.53 26.52 -17.16
CA ARG A 352 9.24 27.22 -17.21
C ARG A 352 8.44 26.81 -18.44
N ALA A 353 9.10 26.71 -19.59
CA ALA A 353 8.47 26.27 -20.84
C ALA A 353 7.90 24.86 -20.68
N ILE A 354 8.68 23.89 -20.19
CA ILE A 354 8.23 22.51 -19.96
C ILE A 354 6.96 22.48 -19.11
N LYS A 355 6.95 23.19 -17.98
CA LYS A 355 5.79 23.18 -17.08
C LYS A 355 4.56 23.80 -17.73
N HIS A 356 4.73 24.90 -18.44
CA HIS A 356 3.63 25.59 -19.12
C HIS A 356 3.07 24.76 -20.28
N THR A 357 3.93 24.21 -21.14
CA THR A 357 3.49 23.40 -22.28
C THR A 357 2.95 22.05 -21.84
N PHE A 358 3.46 21.46 -20.75
CA PHE A 358 2.92 20.21 -20.23
C PHE A 358 1.54 20.39 -19.58
N ALA A 359 1.31 21.47 -18.83
CA ALA A 359 -0.03 21.79 -18.37
C ALA A 359 -1.00 22.01 -19.55
N LYS A 360 -0.53 22.60 -20.66
CA LYS A 360 -1.31 22.68 -21.90
C LYS A 360 -1.59 21.31 -22.54
N ALA A 361 -0.62 20.40 -22.54
CA ALA A 361 -0.78 19.01 -22.98
C ALA A 361 -1.84 18.25 -22.17
N LEU A 362 -2.16 18.71 -20.95
CA LEU A 362 -3.22 18.17 -20.11
C LEU A 362 -4.59 18.82 -20.33
N GLY A 363 -4.66 19.89 -21.14
CA GLY A 363 -5.90 20.61 -21.48
C GLY A 363 -6.09 21.93 -20.73
N PHE A 364 -5.10 22.36 -19.93
CA PHE A 364 -5.11 23.67 -19.28
C PHE A 364 -4.66 24.79 -20.26
N THR A 365 -5.24 25.96 -20.14
CA THR A 365 -4.95 27.15 -20.97
C THR A 365 -4.80 28.38 -20.10
N ASN A 366 -4.28 29.49 -20.63
CA ASN A 366 -4.08 30.74 -19.88
C ASN A 366 -3.31 30.55 -18.55
N ILE A 367 -2.27 29.71 -18.55
CA ILE A 367 -1.59 29.23 -17.34
C ILE A 367 -0.67 30.31 -16.75
N VAL A 368 -0.81 30.62 -15.47
CA VAL A 368 0.08 31.52 -14.73
C VAL A 368 0.71 30.78 -13.55
N LEU A 369 1.74 29.98 -13.83
CA LEU A 369 2.43 29.16 -12.82
C LEU A 369 2.85 29.99 -11.59
N PRO A 370 2.52 29.54 -10.36
CA PRO A 370 2.95 30.22 -9.13
C PRO A 370 4.47 30.33 -9.04
N LYS A 371 5.01 31.40 -8.43
CA LYS A 371 6.46 31.60 -8.26
C LYS A 371 7.18 30.44 -7.55
N LYS A 372 6.49 29.65 -6.71
CA LYS A 372 7.03 28.46 -6.03
C LYS A 372 7.08 27.22 -6.93
N SER A 373 6.34 27.24 -8.03
CA SER A 373 6.25 26.18 -9.04
C SER A 373 6.93 26.61 -10.36
N ALA A 374 7.42 27.85 -10.47
CA ALA A 374 8.02 28.48 -11.66
C ALA A 374 9.50 28.17 -11.87
#